data_AF-A0A5C7X5Y9-F1
#
_entry.id   AF-A0A5C7X5Y9-F1
#
_cell.length_a   1.000
_cell.length_b   1.000
_cell.length_c   1.000
_cell.angle_alpha   90.00
_cell.angle_beta   90.00
_cell.angle_gamma   90.00
#
_symmetry.space_group_name_H-M   'P 1'
#
loop_
_entity.id
_entity.type
_entity.pdbx_description
1 polymer ?
#
loop_
_entity_poly.entity_id
_entity_poly.type
_entity_poly.pdbx_seq_one_letter_code
_entity_poly.pdbx_strand_id
1 'polypeptide(L)'
;MPNDSPTPTESAFALRSALKQTQVQIAHDRLFERFGQKLFSHGWSEDLMQWLLDEVCMQFGAPHGLISQQHAGALKILAQRGKTFPIGARVPMLGALAQWLKEPIHFEVHTQFVPSLWTLPANTDHTTWHCYHLPIACQQRAVGLLGLITGNPLSAASLQVLHSVCGVLGFALQGQAQANSVIDDSYLQKLTPREREVFALLPSGPSNAALAQKLGISPGTVKIHIERILSKLDLNDRTQAAVKAVEAGFKSDGL
;
A
#
# COMPACT_ATOMS: atom_id res chain seq x y z
N MET A 1 -2.07 -12.08 -61.39
CA MET A 1 -1.70 -11.63 -60.03
C MET A 1 -1.32 -12.86 -59.24
N PRO A 2 -0.17 -12.91 -58.56
CA PRO A 2 0.17 -14.09 -57.77
C PRO A 2 -0.84 -14.20 -56.61
N ASN A 3 -1.39 -15.39 -56.44
CA ASN A 3 -2.37 -15.69 -55.41
C ASN A 3 -1.61 -15.95 -54.10
N ASP A 4 -1.36 -14.91 -53.33
CA ASP A 4 -0.73 -14.97 -52.00
C ASP A 4 -1.74 -15.49 -50.94
N SER A 5 -2.31 -16.66 -51.21
CA SER A 5 -3.05 -17.39 -50.17
C SER A 5 -2.02 -17.91 -49.15
N PRO A 6 -2.10 -17.53 -47.87
CA PRO A 6 -1.12 -17.94 -46.87
C PRO A 6 -1.07 -19.48 -46.80
N THR A 7 0.13 -20.03 -46.64
CA THR A 7 0.30 -21.48 -46.62
C THR A 7 -0.48 -22.09 -45.43
N PRO A 8 -0.94 -23.35 -45.51
CA PRO A 8 -1.75 -23.97 -44.44
C PRO A 8 -1.09 -23.91 -43.05
N THR A 9 0.25 -23.94 -43.02
CA THR A 9 1.07 -23.88 -41.81
C THR A 9 1.09 -22.48 -41.19
N GLU A 10 1.15 -21.42 -42.00
CA GLU A 10 1.08 -20.03 -41.54
C GLU A 10 -0.31 -19.69 -40.98
N SER A 11 -1.36 -20.19 -41.63
CA SER A 11 -2.75 -20.04 -41.17
C SER A 11 -2.98 -20.73 -39.82
N ALA A 12 -2.43 -21.94 -39.63
CA ALA A 12 -2.53 -22.68 -38.38
C ALA A 12 -1.74 -22.02 -37.22
N PHE A 13 -0.56 -21.46 -37.50
CA PHE A 13 0.23 -20.73 -36.49
C PHE A 13 -0.46 -19.43 -36.07
N ALA A 14 -0.97 -18.65 -37.03
CA ALA A 14 -1.73 -17.43 -36.77
C ALA A 14 -2.97 -17.73 -35.90
N LEU A 15 -3.72 -18.78 -36.20
CA LEU A 15 -4.86 -19.21 -35.42
C LEU A 15 -4.47 -19.62 -33.98
N ARG A 16 -3.39 -20.39 -33.81
CA ARG A 16 -2.90 -20.77 -32.46
C ARG A 16 -2.49 -19.55 -31.63
N SER A 17 -1.82 -18.59 -32.25
CA SER A 17 -1.43 -17.34 -31.60
C SER A 17 -2.65 -16.51 -31.19
N ALA A 18 -3.64 -16.38 -32.08
CA ALA A 18 -4.90 -15.69 -31.79
C ALA A 18 -5.67 -16.38 -30.65
N LEU A 19 -5.82 -17.70 -30.67
CA LEU A 19 -6.47 -18.46 -29.60
C LEU A 19 -5.76 -18.27 -28.25
N LYS A 20 -4.43 -18.27 -28.23
CA LYS A 20 -3.65 -18.02 -27.01
C LYS A 20 -3.89 -16.61 -26.47
N GLN A 21 -3.93 -15.60 -27.33
CA GLN A 21 -4.24 -14.22 -26.93
C GLN A 21 -5.66 -14.09 -26.37
N THR A 22 -6.65 -14.71 -27.01
CA THR A 22 -8.04 -14.73 -26.53
C THR A 22 -8.16 -15.41 -25.16
N GLN A 23 -7.49 -16.54 -24.96
CA GLN A 23 -7.49 -17.24 -23.67
C GLN A 23 -6.89 -16.39 -22.54
N VAL A 24 -5.79 -15.68 -22.82
CA VAL A 24 -5.18 -14.76 -21.86
C VAL A 24 -6.12 -13.61 -21.51
N GLN A 25 -6.80 -13.02 -22.51
CA GLN A 25 -7.77 -11.96 -22.28
C GLN A 25 -8.95 -12.43 -21.40
N ILE A 26 -9.52 -13.59 -21.71
CA ILE A 26 -10.60 -14.18 -20.90
C ILE A 26 -10.15 -14.42 -19.45
N ALA A 27 -8.91 -14.86 -19.25
CA ALA A 27 -8.38 -15.02 -17.90
C ALA A 27 -8.30 -13.68 -17.16
N HIS A 28 -7.86 -12.60 -17.82
CA HIS A 28 -7.80 -11.27 -17.22
C HIS A 28 -9.19 -10.75 -16.85
N ASP A 29 -10.18 -10.91 -17.72
CA ASP A 29 -11.55 -10.43 -17.45
C ASP A 29 -12.17 -11.16 -16.24
N ARG A 30 -11.90 -12.47 -16.11
CA ARG A 30 -12.34 -13.27 -14.96
C ARG A 30 -11.75 -12.82 -13.62
N LEU A 31 -10.54 -12.27 -13.60
CA LEU A 31 -9.93 -11.75 -12.38
C LEU A 31 -10.79 -10.61 -11.81
N PHE A 32 -11.12 -9.63 -12.66
CA PHE A 32 -11.92 -8.48 -12.25
C PHE A 32 -13.35 -8.88 -11.91
N GLU A 33 -13.96 -9.80 -12.67
CA GLU A 33 -15.29 -10.32 -12.38
C GLU A 33 -15.35 -10.97 -10.98
N ARG A 34 -14.43 -11.91 -10.70
CA ARG A 34 -14.38 -12.60 -9.41
C ARG A 34 -14.03 -11.66 -8.26
N PHE A 35 -13.14 -10.70 -8.50
CA PHE A 35 -12.81 -9.67 -7.51
C PHE A 35 -14.03 -8.81 -7.18
N GLY A 36 -14.77 -8.35 -8.19
CA GLY A 36 -16.01 -7.61 -8.01
C GLY A 36 -17.07 -8.42 -7.25
N GLN A 37 -17.25 -9.70 -7.58
CA GLN A 37 -18.19 -10.59 -6.87
C GLN A 37 -17.79 -10.77 -5.39
N LYS A 38 -16.51 -11.01 -5.11
CA LYS A 38 -16.00 -11.16 -3.73
C LYS A 38 -16.16 -9.87 -2.93
N LEU A 39 -15.81 -8.73 -3.53
CA LEU A 39 -15.99 -7.41 -2.93
C LEU A 39 -17.47 -7.12 -2.63
N PHE A 40 -18.37 -7.42 -3.56
CA PHE A 40 -19.82 -7.23 -3.37
C PHE A 40 -20.37 -8.07 -2.22
N SER A 41 -19.94 -9.33 -2.12
CA SER A 41 -20.49 -10.29 -1.16
C SER A 41 -19.89 -10.17 0.25
N HIS A 42 -18.61 -9.80 0.37
CA HIS A 42 -17.89 -9.82 1.66
C HIS A 42 -17.38 -8.43 2.07
N GLY A 43 -17.53 -7.41 1.22
CA GLY A 43 -16.94 -6.09 1.43
C GLY A 43 -15.41 -6.12 1.34
N TRP A 44 -14.80 -5.00 1.72
CA TRP A 44 -13.35 -4.89 1.77
C TRP A 44 -12.79 -5.49 3.07
N SER A 45 -11.85 -6.43 2.97
CA SER A 45 -11.27 -7.13 4.13
C SER A 45 -9.83 -7.61 3.87
N GLU A 46 -9.12 -8.00 4.93
CA GLU A 46 -7.80 -8.62 4.81
C GLU A 46 -7.88 -9.95 4.03
N ASP A 47 -8.94 -10.74 4.22
CA ASP A 47 -9.18 -11.97 3.47
C ASP A 47 -9.37 -11.72 1.97
N LEU A 48 -10.07 -10.63 1.60
CA LEU A 48 -10.22 -10.23 0.20
C LEU A 48 -8.86 -9.87 -0.40
N MET A 49 -8.02 -9.15 0.34
CA MET A 49 -6.68 -8.77 -0.11
C MET A 49 -5.77 -9.98 -0.30
N GLN A 50 -5.82 -10.95 0.63
CA GLN A 50 -5.09 -12.19 0.51
C GLN A 50 -5.56 -13.01 -0.70
N TRP A 51 -6.88 -13.16 -0.87
CA TRP A 51 -7.46 -13.84 -2.02
C TRP A 51 -7.04 -13.19 -3.34
N LEU A 52 -7.11 -11.86 -3.43
CA LEU A 52 -6.73 -11.14 -4.65
C LEU A 52 -5.26 -11.38 -4.99
N LEU A 53 -4.37 -11.31 -4.01
CA LEU A 53 -2.96 -11.61 -4.22
C LEU A 53 -2.77 -13.04 -4.71
N ASP A 54 -3.49 -14.01 -4.14
CA ASP A 54 -3.38 -15.41 -4.53
C ASP A 54 -3.86 -15.68 -5.96
N GLU A 55 -4.95 -15.03 -6.39
CA GLU A 55 -5.44 -15.09 -7.76
C GLU A 55 -4.47 -14.42 -8.75
N VAL A 56 -3.98 -13.23 -8.44
CA VAL A 56 -2.94 -12.54 -9.23
C VAL A 56 -1.72 -13.43 -9.37
N CYS A 57 -1.20 -13.97 -8.26
CA CYS A 57 -0.02 -14.81 -8.29
C CYS A 57 -0.22 -16.09 -9.10
N MET A 58 -1.37 -16.74 -8.94
CA MET A 58 -1.71 -17.93 -9.73
C MET A 58 -1.79 -17.62 -11.22
N GLN A 59 -2.47 -16.53 -11.58
CA GLN A 59 -2.70 -16.14 -12.97
C GLN A 59 -1.43 -15.73 -13.70
N PHE A 60 -0.52 -15.04 -13.01
CA PHE A 60 0.72 -14.53 -13.60
C PHE A 60 1.94 -15.44 -13.34
N GLY A 61 1.74 -16.63 -12.78
CA GLY A 61 2.82 -17.58 -12.50
C GLY A 61 3.86 -17.02 -11.51
N ALA A 62 3.40 -16.24 -10.53
CA ALA A 62 4.24 -15.66 -9.49
C ALA A 62 4.27 -16.58 -8.26
N PRO A 63 5.38 -17.32 -8.01
CA PRO A 63 5.52 -18.07 -6.76
C PRO A 63 5.58 -17.17 -5.51
N HIS A 64 5.96 -15.91 -5.67
CA HIS A 64 6.06 -14.97 -4.56
C HIS A 64 5.37 -13.65 -4.91
N GLY A 65 4.67 -13.10 -3.94
CA GLY A 65 3.98 -11.84 -4.10
C GLY A 65 3.63 -11.21 -2.77
N LEU A 66 3.37 -9.91 -2.79
CA LEU A 66 2.91 -9.15 -1.65
C LEU A 66 2.03 -8.00 -2.10
N ILE A 67 1.06 -7.63 -1.27
CA ILE A 67 0.38 -6.34 -1.35
C ILE A 67 0.66 -5.60 -0.05
N SER A 68 1.01 -4.33 -0.17
CA SER A 68 1.31 -3.47 0.97
C SER A 68 0.59 -2.14 0.87
N GLN A 69 0.42 -1.50 2.01
CA GLN A 69 -0.15 -0.17 2.15
C GLN A 69 0.85 0.76 2.83
N GLN A 70 1.00 1.97 2.29
CA GLN A 70 1.81 3.00 2.88
C GLN A 70 1.13 3.58 4.12
N HIS A 71 1.86 3.61 5.23
CA HIS A 71 1.41 4.23 6.47
C HIS A 71 2.62 4.75 7.27
N ALA A 72 2.64 6.06 7.55
CA ALA A 72 3.69 6.72 8.33
C ALA A 72 5.13 6.40 7.85
N GLY A 73 5.40 6.57 6.55
CA GLY A 73 6.74 6.39 5.98
C GLY A 73 7.21 4.93 5.79
N ALA A 74 6.35 3.95 6.08
CA ALA A 74 6.62 2.54 5.87
C ALA A 74 5.51 1.86 5.05
N LEU A 75 5.84 0.74 4.42
CA LEU A 75 4.88 -0.18 3.81
C LEU A 75 4.49 -1.25 4.83
N LYS A 76 3.21 -1.28 5.22
CA LYS A 76 2.63 -2.38 5.98
C LYS A 76 2.21 -3.49 5.01
N ILE A 77 2.71 -4.71 5.19
CA ILE A 77 2.27 -5.86 4.38
C ILE A 77 0.81 -6.20 4.74
N LEU A 78 -0.07 -6.23 3.73
CA LEU A 78 -1.48 -6.57 3.87
C LEU A 78 -1.77 -8.01 3.42
N ALA A 79 -1.07 -8.48 2.41
CA ALA A 79 -1.20 -9.84 1.89
C ALA A 79 0.19 -10.36 1.50
N GLN A 80 0.39 -11.66 1.63
CA GLN A 80 1.65 -12.31 1.27
C GLN A 80 1.44 -13.64 0.54
N ARG A 81 2.39 -13.99 -0.31
CA ARG A 81 2.53 -15.33 -0.86
C ARG A 81 4.00 -15.68 -1.00
N GLY A 82 4.37 -16.87 -0.53
CA GLY A 82 5.73 -17.39 -0.69
C GLY A 82 6.76 -16.66 0.17
N LYS A 83 7.89 -16.27 -0.42
CA LYS A 83 9.10 -15.82 0.28
C LYS A 83 9.15 -14.29 0.42
N THR A 84 8.30 -13.76 1.28
CA THR A 84 8.24 -12.35 1.66
C THR A 84 8.09 -12.21 3.19
N PHE A 85 7.93 -10.99 3.69
CA PHE A 85 7.68 -10.70 5.10
C PHE A 85 6.22 -10.99 5.48
N PRO A 86 5.94 -11.36 6.74
CA PRO A 86 4.58 -11.71 7.17
C PRO A 86 3.63 -10.51 7.10
N ILE A 87 2.33 -10.82 6.98
CA ILE A 87 1.25 -9.81 7.07
C ILE A 87 1.42 -9.02 8.37
N GLY A 88 1.27 -7.70 8.27
CA GLY A 88 1.48 -6.76 9.37
C GLY A 88 2.91 -6.24 9.52
N ALA A 89 3.92 -6.89 8.89
CA ALA A 89 5.28 -6.39 8.90
C ALA A 89 5.36 -4.99 8.31
N ARG A 90 6.19 -4.13 8.93
CA ARG A 90 6.43 -2.75 8.49
C ARG A 90 7.80 -2.67 7.82
N VAL A 91 7.81 -2.38 6.53
CA VAL A 91 9.03 -2.22 5.74
C VAL A 91 9.29 -0.72 5.54
N PRO A 92 10.39 -0.16 6.09
CA PRO A 92 10.76 1.23 5.85
C PRO A 92 10.96 1.50 4.35
N MET A 93 10.43 2.62 3.85
CA MET A 93 10.62 3.03 2.46
C MET A 93 11.98 3.71 2.30
N LEU A 94 13.05 2.92 2.23
CA LEU A 94 14.42 3.38 2.03
C LEU A 94 14.94 3.00 0.63
N GLY A 95 15.97 3.72 0.18
CA GLY A 95 16.62 3.45 -1.11
C GLY A 95 15.65 3.52 -2.29
N ALA A 96 15.57 2.44 -3.07
CA ALA A 96 14.71 2.36 -4.25
C ALA A 96 13.22 2.62 -3.92
N LEU A 97 12.72 2.12 -2.79
CA LEU A 97 11.32 2.35 -2.38
C LEU A 97 11.05 3.82 -2.07
N ALA A 98 12.02 4.52 -1.45
CA ALA A 98 11.90 5.95 -1.18
C ALA A 98 11.80 6.76 -2.48
N GLN A 99 12.53 6.33 -3.52
CA GLN A 99 12.53 6.98 -4.82
C GLN A 99 11.25 6.70 -5.60
N TRP A 100 10.82 5.44 -5.67
CA TRP A 100 9.66 5.02 -6.47
C TRP A 100 8.33 5.50 -5.89
N LEU A 101 8.24 5.63 -4.56
CA LEU A 101 7.01 6.01 -3.86
C LEU A 101 7.01 7.49 -3.43
N LYS A 102 7.95 8.30 -3.92
CA LYS A 102 8.02 9.73 -3.64
C LYS A 102 6.87 10.48 -4.32
N GLU A 103 6.31 11.49 -3.66
CA GLU A 103 5.32 12.39 -4.26
C GLU A 103 6.01 13.54 -5.05
N PRO A 104 5.55 13.88 -6.28
CA PRO A 104 4.51 13.20 -7.05
C PRO A 104 4.99 11.86 -7.62
N ILE A 105 4.12 10.84 -7.56
CA ILE A 105 4.50 9.49 -7.99
C ILE A 105 4.40 9.26 -9.48
N HIS A 106 5.32 8.48 -10.02
CA HIS A 106 5.26 7.91 -11.35
C HIS A 106 4.63 6.52 -11.30
N PHE A 107 3.59 6.30 -12.11
CA PHE A 107 2.86 5.02 -12.16
C PHE A 107 3.56 4.05 -13.12
N GLU A 108 4.76 3.63 -12.73
CA GLU A 108 5.68 2.81 -13.54
C GLU A 108 5.98 1.47 -12.88
N VAL A 109 6.30 0.47 -13.72
CA VAL A 109 6.73 -0.85 -13.24
C VAL A 109 8.23 -0.83 -12.98
N HIS A 110 8.63 -1.22 -11.77
CA HIS A 110 10.03 -1.34 -11.40
C HIS A 110 10.45 -2.81 -11.32
N THR A 111 11.53 -3.18 -12.02
CA THR A 111 11.98 -4.58 -12.11
C THR A 111 13.20 -4.91 -11.26
N GLN A 112 13.79 -3.89 -10.61
CA GLN A 112 14.91 -4.07 -9.72
C GLN A 112 14.48 -4.86 -8.48
N PHE A 113 15.28 -5.85 -8.08
CA PHE A 113 15.07 -6.61 -6.85
C PHE A 113 15.27 -5.71 -5.61
N VAL A 114 14.35 -5.80 -4.66
CA VAL A 114 14.37 -5.01 -3.41
C VAL A 114 14.48 -5.96 -2.22
N PRO A 115 15.69 -6.14 -1.63
CA PRO A 115 15.90 -7.12 -0.57
C PRO A 115 15.01 -6.91 0.67
N SER A 116 14.62 -5.66 0.96
CA SER A 116 13.75 -5.35 2.10
C SER A 116 12.30 -5.81 1.93
N LEU A 117 11.91 -6.32 0.77
CA LEU A 117 10.57 -6.85 0.49
C LEU A 117 10.52 -8.38 0.42
N TRP A 118 11.66 -9.05 0.32
CA TRP A 118 11.73 -10.47 0.00
C TRP A 118 12.63 -11.21 0.99
N THR A 119 12.28 -12.43 1.35
CA THR A 119 13.13 -13.31 2.18
C THR A 119 13.98 -14.26 1.34
N LEU A 120 14.02 -14.03 0.03
CA LEU A 120 14.86 -14.75 -0.92
C LEU A 120 16.30 -14.22 -0.89
N PRO A 121 17.30 -15.09 -1.07
CA PRO A 121 18.64 -14.64 -1.37
C PRO A 121 18.65 -13.95 -2.74
N ALA A 122 19.39 -12.84 -2.87
CA ALA A 122 19.45 -12.07 -4.11
C ALA A 122 20.07 -12.84 -5.29
N ASN A 123 20.68 -14.01 -5.02
CA ASN A 123 21.33 -14.85 -6.02
C ASN A 123 21.38 -16.30 -5.51
N THR A 124 20.48 -17.17 -5.99
CA THR A 124 20.62 -18.63 -5.84
C THR A 124 20.33 -19.32 -7.16
N ASP A 125 21.35 -20.01 -7.66
CA ASP A 125 21.41 -21.11 -8.62
C ASP A 125 20.29 -21.25 -9.68
N HIS A 126 20.72 -21.07 -10.93
CA HIS A 126 20.13 -21.54 -12.19
C HIS A 126 18.70 -21.10 -12.56
N THR A 127 17.94 -20.48 -11.67
CA THR A 127 16.58 -20.02 -11.95
C THR A 127 16.55 -18.50 -12.09
N THR A 128 16.36 -18.00 -13.31
CA THR A 128 16.18 -16.56 -13.54
C THR A 128 14.84 -16.12 -12.98
N TRP A 129 14.86 -15.36 -11.89
CA TRP A 129 13.65 -14.71 -11.35
C TRP A 129 13.45 -13.35 -11.99
N HIS A 130 12.18 -13.03 -12.28
CA HIS A 130 11.78 -11.73 -12.78
C HIS A 130 10.99 -11.01 -11.69
N CYS A 131 11.49 -9.87 -11.25
CA CYS A 131 10.88 -9.08 -10.19
C CYS A 131 10.05 -7.95 -10.81
N TYR A 132 8.89 -7.67 -10.21
CA TYR A 132 7.99 -6.60 -10.62
C TYR A 132 7.43 -5.91 -9.38
N HIS A 133 7.63 -4.61 -9.28
CA HIS A 133 7.05 -3.76 -8.25
C HIS A 133 6.24 -2.67 -8.93
N LEU A 134 4.95 -2.63 -8.60
CA LEU A 134 4.00 -1.70 -9.18
C LEU A 134 3.45 -0.83 -8.05
N PRO A 135 3.61 0.50 -8.12
CA PRO A 135 2.95 1.39 -7.19
C PRO A 135 1.45 1.16 -7.16
N ILE A 136 0.87 1.13 -5.97
CA ILE A 136 -0.56 1.30 -5.78
C ILE A 136 -0.76 2.77 -5.46
N ALA A 137 -1.43 3.50 -6.35
CA ALA A 137 -1.46 4.96 -6.28
C ALA A 137 -2.84 5.52 -6.61
N CYS A 138 -3.15 6.67 -6.02
CA CYS A 138 -4.33 7.46 -6.36
C CYS A 138 -4.00 8.96 -6.20
N GLN A 139 -4.52 9.80 -7.10
CA GLN A 139 -4.32 11.26 -7.07
C GLN A 139 -2.83 11.69 -6.98
N GLN A 140 -1.94 11.03 -7.75
CA GLN A 140 -0.48 11.26 -7.73
C GLN A 140 0.22 10.97 -6.38
N ARG A 141 -0.42 10.22 -5.50
CA ARG A 141 0.15 9.76 -4.23
C ARG A 141 0.31 8.25 -4.21
N ALA A 142 1.41 7.79 -3.64
CA ALA A 142 1.54 6.39 -3.26
C ALA A 142 0.57 6.07 -2.11
N VAL A 143 -0.20 5.01 -2.30
CA VAL A 143 -1.07 4.41 -1.28
C VAL A 143 -0.50 3.06 -0.84
N GLY A 144 0.34 2.42 -1.67
CA GLY A 144 0.94 1.13 -1.37
C GLY A 144 1.81 0.61 -2.50
N LEU A 145 2.09 -0.69 -2.47
CA LEU A 145 2.89 -1.37 -3.47
C LEU A 145 2.39 -2.80 -3.67
N LEU A 146 2.27 -3.22 -4.93
CA LEU A 146 2.18 -4.62 -5.33
C LEU A 146 3.57 -5.11 -5.74
N GLY A 147 4.05 -6.17 -5.12
CA GLY A 147 5.29 -6.84 -5.50
C GLY A 147 5.01 -8.25 -6.00
N LEU A 148 5.67 -8.66 -7.08
CA LEU A 148 5.62 -10.02 -7.63
C LEU A 148 7.01 -10.50 -8.03
N ILE A 149 7.26 -11.80 -7.86
CA ILE A 149 8.40 -12.50 -8.45
C ILE A 149 7.84 -13.65 -9.27
N THR A 150 8.19 -13.68 -10.55
CA THR A 150 7.72 -14.69 -11.52
C THR A 150 8.90 -15.52 -12.06
N GLY A 151 8.61 -16.74 -12.49
CA GLY A 151 9.60 -17.61 -13.15
C GLY A 151 9.84 -17.28 -14.62
N ASN A 152 8.95 -16.52 -15.25
CA ASN A 152 9.03 -16.09 -16.65
C ASN A 152 8.72 -14.59 -16.75
N PRO A 153 9.26 -13.87 -17.75
CA PRO A 153 8.95 -12.47 -17.92
C PRO A 153 7.47 -12.28 -18.28
N LEU A 154 6.86 -11.26 -17.68
CA LEU A 154 5.48 -10.87 -17.97
C LEU A 154 5.39 -10.11 -19.30
N SER A 155 4.31 -10.35 -20.05
CA SER A 155 4.01 -9.60 -21.26
C SER A 155 3.51 -8.20 -20.94
N ALA A 156 3.60 -7.28 -21.91
CA ALA A 156 3.05 -5.92 -21.76
C ALA A 156 1.55 -5.92 -21.40
N ALA A 157 0.76 -6.82 -21.99
CA ALA A 157 -0.65 -6.98 -21.66
C ALA A 157 -0.88 -7.43 -20.20
N SER A 158 -0.02 -8.30 -19.68
CA SER A 158 -0.08 -8.74 -18.28
C SER A 158 0.24 -7.58 -17.33
N LEU A 159 1.28 -6.80 -17.65
CA LEU A 159 1.65 -5.61 -16.88
C LEU A 159 0.54 -4.54 -16.90
N GLN A 160 -0.15 -4.37 -18.03
CA GLN A 160 -1.29 -3.46 -18.14
C GLN A 160 -2.43 -3.87 -17.19
N VAL A 161 -2.72 -5.17 -17.08
CA VAL A 161 -3.74 -5.68 -16.15
C VAL A 161 -3.31 -5.45 -14.71
N LEU A 162 -2.05 -5.69 -14.36
CA LEU A 162 -1.53 -5.39 -13.03
C LEU A 162 -1.61 -3.89 -12.70
N HIS A 163 -1.35 -2.99 -13.66
CA HIS A 163 -1.60 -1.55 -13.50
C HIS A 163 -3.07 -1.25 -13.20
N SER A 164 -4.01 -1.87 -13.92
CA SER A 164 -5.44 -1.71 -13.65
C SER A 164 -5.80 -2.18 -12.24
N VAL A 165 -5.27 -3.33 -11.80
CA VAL A 165 -5.43 -3.80 -10.41
C VAL A 165 -4.88 -2.78 -9.42
N CYS A 166 -3.66 -2.28 -9.61
CA CYS A 166 -3.04 -1.26 -8.75
C CYS A 166 -3.85 0.04 -8.71
N GLY A 167 -4.47 0.46 -9.81
CA GLY A 167 -5.34 1.64 -9.83
C GLY A 167 -6.62 1.43 -9.00
N VAL A 168 -7.28 0.27 -9.14
CA VAL A 168 -8.47 -0.09 -8.36
C VAL A 168 -8.13 -0.20 -6.87
N LEU A 169 -7.01 -0.84 -6.53
CA LEU A 169 -6.49 -0.90 -5.17
C LEU A 169 -6.19 0.49 -4.61
N GLY A 170 -5.64 1.39 -5.43
CA GLY A 170 -5.34 2.76 -5.05
C GLY A 170 -6.59 3.52 -4.60
N PHE A 171 -7.67 3.42 -5.36
CA PHE A 171 -8.95 4.02 -5.00
C PHE A 171 -9.52 3.46 -3.69
N ALA A 172 -9.53 2.13 -3.55
CA ALA A 172 -10.11 1.48 -2.38
C ALA A 172 -9.30 1.70 -1.09
N LEU A 173 -7.97 1.59 -1.15
CA LEU A 173 -7.09 1.81 0.00
C LEU A 173 -7.03 3.29 0.42
N GLN A 174 -7.19 4.23 -0.53
CA GLN A 174 -7.31 5.66 -0.19
C GLN A 174 -8.61 5.93 0.58
N GLY A 175 -9.73 5.35 0.14
CA GLY A 175 -11.02 5.47 0.84
C GLY A 175 -10.96 4.93 2.26
N GLN A 176 -10.22 3.84 2.50
CA GLN A 176 -10.00 3.31 3.86
C GLN A 176 -9.14 4.22 4.74
N ALA A 177 -8.08 4.82 4.19
CA ALA A 177 -7.25 5.76 4.94
C ALA A 177 -8.05 7.00 5.38
N GLN A 178 -8.93 7.51 4.50
CA GLN A 178 -9.83 8.62 4.83
C GLN A 178 -10.92 8.21 5.81
N ALA A 179 -11.55 7.04 5.64
CA ALA A 179 -12.56 6.55 6.59
C ALA A 179 -11.96 6.32 7.99
N ASN A 180 -10.74 5.77 8.08
CA ASN A 180 -10.05 5.61 9.36
C ASN A 180 -9.67 6.95 9.98
N SER A 181 -9.31 7.99 9.21
CA SER A 181 -9.12 9.33 9.79
C SER A 181 -10.42 9.94 10.32
N VAL A 182 -11.57 9.68 9.68
CA VAL A 182 -12.88 10.17 10.14
C VAL A 182 -13.34 9.41 11.39
N ILE A 183 -12.99 8.12 11.52
CA ILE A 183 -13.24 7.33 12.75
C ILE A 183 -12.28 7.75 13.87
N ASP A 184 -11.03 8.13 13.56
CA ASP A 184 -10.07 8.69 14.52
C ASP A 184 -10.47 10.10 15.02
N ASP A 185 -11.18 10.91 14.24
CA ASP A 185 -11.70 12.20 14.75
C ASP A 185 -12.70 12.04 15.92
N SER A 186 -13.28 10.84 16.11
CA SER A 186 -14.19 10.58 17.23
C SER A 186 -13.53 10.74 18.61
N TYR A 187 -12.21 10.49 18.74
CA TYR A 187 -11.52 10.75 20.00
C TYR A 187 -11.17 12.23 20.17
N LEU A 188 -10.96 12.98 19.10
CA LEU A 188 -10.79 14.44 19.18
C LEU A 188 -12.06 15.11 19.71
N GLN A 189 -13.23 14.52 19.46
CA GLN A 189 -14.49 14.97 20.08
C GLN A 189 -14.55 14.73 21.60
N LYS A 190 -13.77 13.78 22.15
CA LYS A 190 -13.67 13.55 23.61
C LYS A 190 -12.81 14.61 24.31
N LEU A 191 -11.92 15.27 23.57
CA LEU A 191 -11.05 16.32 24.07
C LEU A 191 -11.77 17.67 24.07
N THR A 192 -11.62 18.43 25.15
CA THR A 192 -12.05 19.84 25.19
C THR A 192 -11.23 20.66 24.19
N PRO A 193 -11.70 21.85 23.77
CA PRO A 193 -10.93 22.74 22.89
C PRO A 193 -9.49 22.95 23.38
N ARG A 194 -9.33 23.16 24.68
CA ARG A 194 -8.01 23.40 25.27
C ARG A 194 -7.11 22.16 25.31
N GLU A 195 -7.68 21.00 25.59
CA GLU A 195 -6.94 19.74 25.51
C GLU A 195 -6.52 19.44 24.06
N ARG A 196 -7.33 19.79 23.06
CA ARG A 196 -6.95 19.66 21.65
C ARG A 196 -5.77 20.55 21.28
N GLU A 197 -5.75 21.80 21.73
CA GLU A 197 -4.61 22.70 21.52
C GLU A 197 -3.32 22.16 22.15
N VAL A 198 -3.41 21.62 23.38
CA VAL A 198 -2.26 20.97 24.04
C VAL A 198 -1.83 19.72 23.25
N PHE A 199 -2.77 18.87 22.86
CA PHE A 199 -2.53 17.63 22.10
C PHE A 199 -1.84 17.90 20.75
N ALA A 200 -2.29 18.91 20.02
CA ALA A 200 -1.73 19.33 18.74
C ALA A 200 -0.25 19.78 18.82
N LEU A 201 0.20 20.26 19.98
CA LEU A 201 1.56 20.73 20.20
C LEU A 201 2.50 19.65 20.75
N LEU A 202 1.99 18.47 21.13
CA LEU A 202 2.79 17.37 21.66
C LEU A 202 3.82 16.79 20.66
N PRO A 203 3.53 16.66 19.34
CA PRO A 203 4.48 16.15 18.34
C PRO A 203 5.82 16.87 18.32
N SER A 204 5.85 18.18 18.58
CA SER A 204 7.07 18.99 18.59
C SER A 204 7.98 18.73 19.81
N GLY A 205 7.58 17.86 20.74
CA GLY A 205 8.33 17.59 21.98
C GLY A 205 8.56 18.75 22.97
N PRO A 206 7.73 19.83 23.04
CA PRO A 206 8.05 21.00 23.89
C PRO A 206 7.98 20.68 25.39
N SER A 207 8.77 21.33 26.24
CA SER A 207 8.59 21.22 27.69
C SER A 207 7.23 21.78 28.13
N ASN A 208 6.75 21.42 29.33
CA ASN A 208 5.50 22.00 29.87
C ASN A 208 5.60 23.52 29.99
N ALA A 209 6.80 24.06 30.24
CA ALA A 209 7.05 25.50 30.26
C ALA A 209 6.92 26.14 28.87
N ALA A 210 7.42 25.49 27.82
CA ALA A 210 7.28 25.98 26.45
C ALA A 210 5.83 25.90 25.96
N LEU A 211 5.10 24.85 26.31
CA LEU A 211 3.65 24.74 26.06
C LEU A 211 2.88 25.85 26.78
N ALA A 212 3.20 26.07 28.06
CA ALA A 212 2.59 27.10 28.88
C ALA A 212 2.77 28.50 28.27
N GLN A 213 3.98 28.80 27.78
CA GLN A 213 4.26 30.06 27.10
C GLN A 213 3.48 30.21 25.80
N LYS A 214 3.44 29.17 24.94
CA LYS A 214 2.69 29.20 23.68
C LYS A 214 1.18 29.38 23.89
N LEU A 215 0.66 28.78 24.96
CA LEU A 215 -0.77 28.73 25.23
C LEU A 215 -1.23 29.85 26.17
N GLY A 216 -0.34 30.55 26.88
CA GLY A 216 -0.70 31.59 27.84
C GLY A 216 -1.31 31.04 29.14
N ILE A 217 -0.84 29.88 29.62
CA ILE A 217 -1.28 29.22 30.87
C ILE A 217 -0.10 28.80 31.73
N SER A 218 -0.35 28.34 32.97
CA SER A 218 0.73 27.87 33.84
C SER A 218 1.26 26.48 33.41
N PRO A 219 2.55 26.15 33.67
CA PRO A 219 3.09 24.82 33.42
C PRO A 219 2.35 23.70 34.18
N GLY A 220 1.82 23.99 35.37
CA GLY A 220 0.99 23.06 36.13
C GLY A 220 -0.35 22.78 35.45
N THR A 221 -0.96 23.81 34.84
CA THR A 221 -2.19 23.66 34.05
C THR A 221 -1.95 22.80 32.80
N VAL A 222 -0.81 22.96 32.13
CA VAL A 222 -0.41 22.09 31.00
C VAL A 222 -0.31 20.63 31.46
N LYS A 223 0.33 20.37 32.60
CA LYS A 223 0.45 19.01 33.16
C LYS A 223 -0.93 18.36 33.34
N ILE A 224 -1.88 19.09 33.91
CA ILE A 224 -3.26 18.62 34.12
C ILE A 224 -3.94 18.31 32.77
N HIS A 225 -3.77 19.17 31.76
CA HIS A 225 -4.30 18.89 30.43
C HIS A 225 -3.70 17.62 29.83
N ILE A 226 -2.39 17.39 29.95
CA ILE A 226 -1.74 16.17 29.48
C ILE A 226 -2.29 14.94 30.21
N GLU A 227 -2.39 14.96 31.54
CA GLU A 227 -2.95 13.85 32.32
C GLU A 227 -4.39 13.53 31.90
N ARG A 228 -5.22 14.55 31.65
CA ARG A 228 -6.59 14.37 31.16
C ARG A 228 -6.66 13.82 29.75
N ILE A 229 -5.77 14.24 28.86
CA ILE A 229 -5.65 13.70 27.50
C ILE A 229 -5.30 12.21 27.58
N LEU A 230 -4.28 11.85 28.36
CA LEU A 230 -3.85 10.46 28.54
C LEU A 230 -5.01 9.60 29.05
N SER A 231 -5.72 10.08 30.08
CA SER A 231 -6.89 9.37 30.62
C SER A 231 -8.05 9.25 29.62
N LYS A 232 -8.36 10.29 28.85
CA LYS A 232 -9.48 10.29 27.89
C LYS A 232 -9.21 9.43 26.66
N LEU A 233 -7.95 9.29 26.28
CA LEU A 233 -7.50 8.55 25.11
C LEU A 233 -6.96 7.16 25.44
N ASP A 234 -6.99 6.77 26.72
CA ASP A 234 -6.45 5.50 27.22
C ASP A 234 -4.98 5.28 26.83
N LEU A 235 -4.16 6.32 27.04
CA LEU A 235 -2.74 6.33 26.72
C LEU A 235 -1.90 6.33 28.00
N ASN A 236 -0.77 5.64 27.97
CA ASN A 236 0.06 5.45 29.16
C ASN A 236 1.05 6.59 29.39
N ASP A 237 1.49 7.25 28.32
CA ASP A 237 2.50 8.29 28.42
C ASP A 237 2.38 9.34 27.31
N ARG A 238 3.09 10.45 27.53
CA ARG A 238 3.12 11.59 26.63
C ARG A 238 3.68 11.24 25.25
N THR A 239 4.58 10.27 25.15
CA THR A 239 5.17 9.85 23.87
C THR A 239 4.10 9.16 23.03
N GLN A 240 3.29 8.29 23.63
CA GLN A 240 2.13 7.68 22.97
C GLN A 240 1.14 8.76 22.50
N ALA A 241 0.89 9.78 23.33
CA ALA A 241 0.05 10.91 22.92
C ALA A 241 0.65 11.72 21.76
N ALA A 242 1.96 11.93 21.74
CA ALA A 242 2.63 12.61 20.64
C ALA A 242 2.56 11.79 19.33
N VAL A 243 2.77 10.48 19.39
CA VAL A 243 2.61 9.57 18.23
C VAL A 243 1.18 9.61 17.73
N LYS A 244 0.19 9.51 18.64
CA LYS A 244 -1.23 9.58 18.30
C LYS A 244 -1.61 10.91 17.66
N ALA A 245 -1.04 12.02 18.12
CA ALA A 245 -1.26 13.33 17.51
C ALA A 245 -0.68 13.42 16.08
N VAL A 246 0.48 12.79 15.81
CA VAL A 246 1.04 12.68 14.45
C VAL A 246 0.15 11.82 13.55
N GLU A 247 -0.36 10.70 14.05
CA GLU A 247 -1.33 9.85 13.33
C GLU A 247 -2.61 10.63 12.97
N ALA A 248 -3.06 11.51 13.87
CA ALA A 248 -4.20 12.40 13.66
C ALA A 248 -3.95 13.53 12.65
N GLY A 249 -2.74 13.65 12.11
CA GLY A 249 -2.37 14.69 11.15
C GLY A 249 -1.88 16.00 11.77
N PHE A 250 -1.72 16.09 13.10
CA PHE A 250 -1.01 17.21 13.72
C PHE A 250 0.47 17.10 13.40
N LYS A 251 0.95 17.98 12.54
CA LYS A 251 2.37 18.07 12.21
C LYS A 251 3.07 18.97 13.23
N SER A 252 4.32 18.66 13.52
CA SER A 252 5.22 19.66 14.07
C SER A 252 5.31 20.78 13.05
N ASP A 253 4.74 21.95 13.33
CA ASP A 253 5.09 23.14 12.54
C ASP A 253 6.61 23.29 12.60
N GLY A 254 7.24 23.03 11.45
CA GLY A 254 8.65 23.23 11.23
C GLY A 254 8.91 24.72 11.16
N LEU A 255 9.82 25.18 12.02
CA LEU A 255 10.96 25.90 11.50
C LEU A 255 11.87 24.89 10.79
#